data_AF-A0A8T5H2Z5-F1
#
_entry.id   AF-A0A8T5H2Z5-F1
#
_cell.length_a   1.000
_cell.length_b   1.000
_cell.length_c   1.000
_cell.angle_alpha   90.00
_cell.angle_beta   90.00
_cell.angle_gamma   90.00
#
_symmetry.space_group_name_H-M   'P 1'
#
loop_
_entity.id
_entity.type
_entity.pdbx_description
1 polymer ?
#
loop_
_entity_poly.entity_id
_entity_poly.type
_entity_poly.pdbx_seq_one_letter_code
_entity_poly.pdbx_strand_id
1 'polypeptide(L)'
;MKISTRFYIGFSLILLLIFISGFISYSGLEKSTHPLEHQIQEDISDLSKKLELDKLADLIKYYDEVLTMSARNYAFTSDEKWKQRHNTIVPELDRVVKEAIEKGDLEDKIFFQSIESANLALVDMEEEAILRVSQGEKESAVTILESAEYWDQKEIYNIGLEKYFSKRGSSSTEIVKSSTIGITNTAEEIHRSLDSNLKIALIFFIIILIVGAVIAFFTSRSISKPINHMANVVDEISRGNFNLNLNGSEKINEINKLNHSLNRVIKSMKLAVLEQKEKSVSLKVSKKLLNEAYEENKLRNKGEKISKQINRKKKTKRRK
;
A
#
# COMPACT_ATOMS: atom_id res chain seq x y z
N MET A 1 3.81 25.20 29.93
CA MET A 1 2.96 24.33 29.08
C MET A 1 2.89 22.96 29.70
N LYS A 2 1.72 22.32 29.67
CA LYS A 2 1.54 21.00 30.29
C LYS A 2 2.37 19.92 29.59
N ILE A 3 2.72 18.86 30.32
CA ILE A 3 3.43 17.69 29.75
C ILE A 3 2.62 17.08 28.61
N SER A 4 1.32 16.87 28.83
CA SER A 4 0.42 16.29 27.82
C SER A 4 0.36 17.14 26.55
N THR A 5 0.27 18.46 26.67
CA THR A 5 0.26 19.37 25.52
C THR A 5 1.53 19.25 24.67
N ARG A 6 2.70 19.06 25.28
CA ARG A 6 3.96 18.85 24.53
C ARG A 6 3.95 17.54 23.76
N PHE A 7 3.47 16.45 24.38
CA PHE A 7 3.32 15.17 23.70
C PHE A 7 2.35 15.28 22.52
N TYR A 8 1.18 15.88 22.71
CA TYR A 8 0.23 16.08 21.61
C TYR A 8 0.84 16.86 20.46
N ILE A 9 1.56 17.97 20.72
CA ILE A 9 2.21 18.73 19.63
C ILE A 9 3.23 17.86 18.89
N GLY A 10 4.08 17.12 19.61
CA GLY A 10 5.10 16.28 19.00
C GLY A 10 4.50 15.14 18.15
N PHE A 11 3.53 14.42 18.70
CA PHE A 11 2.85 13.34 17.97
C PHE A 11 2.01 13.86 16.81
N SER A 12 1.27 14.96 16.99
CA SER A 12 0.50 15.58 15.90
C SER A 12 1.38 16.06 14.76
N LEU A 13 2.59 16.57 15.05
CA LEU A 13 3.55 16.95 14.02
C LEU A 13 4.02 15.73 13.20
N ILE A 14 4.32 14.61 13.85
CA ILE A 14 4.70 13.37 13.15
C ILE A 14 3.53 12.85 12.31
N LEU A 15 2.32 12.81 12.88
CA LEU A 15 1.13 12.36 12.16
C LEU A 15 0.84 13.24 10.95
N LEU A 16 1.01 14.56 11.07
CA LEU A 16 0.86 15.49 9.95
C LEU A 16 1.88 15.21 8.85
N LEU A 17 3.15 14.96 9.19
CA LEU A 17 4.19 14.63 8.20
C LEU A 17 3.90 13.31 7.49
N ILE A 18 3.46 12.29 8.22
CA ILE A 18 3.07 11.00 7.64
C ILE A 18 1.86 11.19 6.71
N PHE A 19 0.85 11.96 7.14
CA PHE A 19 -0.32 12.25 6.33
C PHE A 19 0.04 12.98 5.04
N ILE A 20 0.86 14.04 5.11
CA ILE A 20 1.32 14.78 3.92
C ILE A 20 2.11 13.87 2.99
N SER A 21 3.06 13.09 3.52
CA SER A 21 3.83 12.13 2.72
C SER A 21 2.91 11.11 2.05
N GLY A 22 1.98 10.52 2.80
CA GLY A 22 1.04 9.54 2.29
C GLY A 22 0.09 10.12 1.23
N PHE A 23 -0.39 11.35 1.44
CA PHE A 23 -1.22 12.06 0.48
C PHE A 23 -0.48 12.34 -0.82
N ILE A 24 0.76 12.84 -0.75
CA ILE A 24 1.59 13.08 -1.95
C ILE A 24 1.86 11.76 -2.69
N SER A 25 2.24 10.69 -1.97
CA SER A 25 2.48 9.38 -2.57
C SER A 25 1.21 8.81 -3.23
N TYR A 26 0.06 8.93 -2.56
CA TYR A 26 -1.23 8.50 -3.10
C TYR A 26 -1.61 9.27 -4.37
N SER A 27 -1.56 10.61 -4.34
CA SER A 27 -1.86 11.43 -5.52
C SER A 27 -0.87 11.22 -6.67
N GLY A 28 0.39 10.88 -6.36
CA GLY A 28 1.39 10.52 -7.36
C GLY A 28 1.09 9.17 -8.03
N LEU A 29 0.66 8.18 -7.25
CA LEU A 29 0.22 6.86 -7.74
C LEU A 29 -1.04 6.97 -8.60
N GLU A 30 -2.06 7.70 -8.14
CA GLU A 30 -3.34 7.89 -8.85
C GLU A 30 -3.14 8.53 -10.23
N LYS A 31 -2.23 9.51 -10.33
CA LYS A 31 -1.86 10.12 -11.62
C LYS A 31 -1.18 9.13 -12.58
N SER A 32 -0.54 8.09 -12.05
CA SER A 32 0.17 7.08 -12.85
C SER A 32 -0.68 5.87 -13.19
N THR A 33 -1.73 5.55 -12.42
CA THR A 33 -2.62 4.42 -12.70
C THR A 33 -3.61 4.72 -13.81
N HIS A 34 -4.10 5.97 -13.90
CA HIS A 34 -5.13 6.33 -14.90
C HIS A 34 -4.65 6.18 -16.36
N PRO A 35 -3.43 6.61 -16.75
CA PRO A 35 -2.91 6.36 -18.10
C PRO A 35 -2.67 4.87 -18.38
N LEU A 36 -2.29 4.10 -17.35
CA LEU A 36 -2.03 2.67 -17.47
C LEU A 36 -3.31 1.88 -17.78
N GLU A 37 -4.41 2.27 -17.17
CA GLU A 37 -5.70 1.58 -17.32
C GLU A 37 -6.39 1.93 -18.64
N HIS A 38 -6.41 3.20 -19.04
CA HIS A 38 -7.19 3.63 -20.19
C HIS A 38 -6.37 3.70 -21.49
N GLN A 39 -5.24 4.41 -21.49
CA GLN A 39 -4.53 4.72 -22.73
C GLN A 39 -3.83 3.50 -23.34
N ILE A 40 -3.18 2.69 -22.49
CA ILE A 40 -2.53 1.46 -22.95
C ILE A 40 -3.56 0.43 -23.43
N GLN A 41 -4.71 0.31 -22.75
CA GLN A 41 -5.76 -0.62 -23.18
C GLN A 41 -6.37 -0.22 -24.51
N GLU A 42 -6.64 1.07 -24.71
CA GLU A 42 -7.13 1.60 -25.99
C GLU A 42 -6.11 1.36 -27.12
N ASP A 43 -4.84 1.73 -26.91
CA ASP A 43 -3.78 1.54 -27.91
C ASP A 43 -3.61 0.06 -28.32
N ILE A 44 -3.72 -0.87 -27.37
CA ILE A 44 -3.64 -2.32 -27.63
C ILE A 44 -4.91 -2.82 -28.31
N SER A 45 -6.08 -2.38 -27.88
CA SER A 45 -7.37 -2.79 -28.43
C SER A 45 -7.48 -2.39 -29.91
N ASP A 46 -7.14 -1.15 -30.24
CA ASP A 46 -7.18 -0.64 -31.61
C ASP A 46 -6.20 -1.40 -32.52
N LEU A 47 -4.99 -1.67 -32.02
CA LEU A 47 -4.01 -2.48 -32.74
C LEU A 47 -4.51 -3.92 -32.96
N SER A 48 -5.08 -4.54 -31.92
CA SER A 48 -5.60 -5.92 -32.00
C SER A 48 -6.73 -6.03 -33.02
N LYS A 49 -7.70 -5.11 -32.98
CA LYS A 49 -8.83 -5.09 -33.91
C LYS A 49 -8.36 -5.00 -35.37
N LYS A 50 -7.34 -4.19 -35.63
CA LYS A 50 -6.79 -4.03 -36.97
C LYS A 50 -6.01 -5.26 -37.45
N LEU A 51 -5.19 -5.86 -36.59
CA LEU A 51 -4.48 -7.10 -36.89
C LEU A 51 -5.43 -8.27 -37.17
N GLU A 52 -6.55 -8.32 -36.45
CA GLU A 52 -7.60 -9.30 -36.73
C GLU A 52 -8.23 -9.08 -38.12
N LEU A 53 -8.52 -7.84 -38.47
CA LEU A 53 -9.07 -7.52 -39.79
C LEU A 53 -8.08 -7.86 -40.91
N ASP A 54 -6.79 -7.59 -40.71
CA ASP A 54 -5.73 -7.94 -41.67
C ASP A 54 -5.68 -9.46 -41.90
N LYS A 55 -5.78 -10.24 -40.81
CA LYS A 55 -5.83 -11.70 -40.89
C LYS A 55 -7.06 -12.19 -41.64
N LEU A 56 -8.22 -11.55 -41.44
CA LEU A 56 -9.44 -11.90 -42.18
C LEU A 56 -9.27 -11.62 -43.67
N ALA A 57 -8.70 -10.48 -44.06
CA ALA A 57 -8.43 -10.17 -45.46
C ALA A 57 -7.45 -11.16 -46.13
N ASP A 58 -6.41 -11.60 -45.41
CA ASP A 58 -5.49 -12.62 -45.90
C ASP A 58 -6.19 -13.98 -46.09
N LEU A 59 -7.10 -14.35 -45.17
CA LEU A 59 -7.92 -15.56 -45.28
C LEU A 59 -8.92 -15.48 -46.44
N ILE A 60 -9.56 -14.31 -46.63
CA ILE A 60 -10.47 -14.02 -47.74
C ILE A 60 -9.76 -14.23 -49.08
N LYS A 61 -8.55 -13.67 -49.23
CA LYS A 61 -7.71 -13.89 -50.41
C LYS A 61 -7.36 -15.36 -50.61
N TYR A 62 -6.90 -16.02 -49.54
CA TYR A 62 -6.50 -17.43 -49.60
C TYR A 62 -7.66 -18.36 -49.98
N TYR A 63 -8.83 -18.20 -49.35
CA TYR A 63 -9.98 -19.04 -49.63
C TYR A 63 -10.53 -18.84 -51.03
N ASP A 64 -10.54 -17.62 -51.56
CA ASP A 64 -10.90 -17.35 -52.95
C ASP A 64 -9.99 -18.07 -53.95
N GLU A 65 -8.67 -18.02 -53.75
CA GLU A 65 -7.72 -18.79 -54.57
C GLU A 65 -8.02 -20.30 -54.49
N VAL A 66 -8.33 -20.80 -53.29
CA VAL A 66 -8.67 -22.21 -53.07
C VAL A 66 -9.97 -22.61 -53.77
N LEU A 67 -11.02 -21.78 -53.71
CA LEU A 67 -12.29 -22.04 -54.39
C LEU A 67 -12.11 -22.07 -55.90
N THR A 68 -11.46 -21.04 -56.46
CA THR A 68 -11.16 -20.93 -57.89
C THR A 68 -10.39 -22.15 -58.39
N MET A 69 -9.33 -22.55 -57.68
CA MET A 69 -8.55 -23.75 -58.04
C MET A 69 -9.35 -25.04 -57.90
N SER A 70 -10.23 -25.13 -56.91
CA SER A 70 -11.04 -26.32 -56.67
C SER A 70 -12.10 -26.49 -57.76
N ALA A 71 -12.83 -25.43 -58.12
CA ALA A 71 -13.81 -25.46 -59.19
C ALA A 71 -13.16 -25.80 -60.54
N ARG A 72 -12.04 -25.14 -60.89
CA ARG A 72 -11.29 -25.42 -62.13
C ARG A 72 -10.76 -26.84 -62.16
N ASN A 73 -10.07 -27.29 -61.12
CA ASN A 73 -9.52 -28.64 -61.10
C ASN A 73 -10.62 -29.71 -61.18
N TYR A 74 -11.78 -29.49 -60.54
CA TYR A 74 -12.92 -30.39 -60.71
C TYR A 74 -13.46 -30.37 -62.15
N ALA A 75 -13.57 -29.20 -62.78
CA ALA A 75 -13.99 -29.08 -64.17
C ALA A 75 -13.11 -29.87 -65.14
N PHE A 76 -11.78 -29.81 -64.97
CA PHE A 76 -10.84 -30.51 -65.84
C PHE A 76 -10.70 -32.00 -65.52
N THR A 77 -10.70 -32.38 -64.24
CA THR A 77 -10.34 -33.76 -63.82
C THR A 77 -11.53 -34.63 -63.45
N SER A 78 -12.65 -34.02 -63.02
CA SER A 78 -13.79 -34.69 -62.38
C SER A 78 -13.42 -35.50 -61.14
N ASP A 79 -12.28 -35.20 -60.50
CA ASP A 79 -11.88 -35.80 -59.24
C ASP A 79 -12.65 -35.16 -58.08
N GLU A 80 -13.55 -35.94 -57.47
CA GLU A 80 -14.49 -35.50 -56.43
C GLU A 80 -13.82 -34.81 -55.23
N LYS A 81 -12.53 -35.07 -54.98
CA LYS A 81 -11.78 -34.40 -53.91
C LYS A 81 -11.81 -32.87 -54.05
N TRP A 82 -11.84 -32.36 -55.28
CA TRP A 82 -11.85 -30.92 -55.55
C TRP A 82 -13.22 -30.32 -55.27
N LYS A 83 -14.30 -31.01 -55.64
CA LYS A 83 -15.66 -30.61 -55.28
C LYS A 83 -15.88 -30.63 -53.76
N GLN A 84 -15.39 -31.66 -53.07
CA GLN A 84 -15.43 -31.72 -51.60
C GLN A 84 -14.65 -30.55 -50.97
N ARG A 85 -13.46 -30.24 -51.50
CA ARG A 85 -12.65 -29.11 -51.05
C ARG A 85 -13.39 -27.78 -51.25
N HIS A 86 -14.00 -27.57 -52.42
CA HIS A 86 -14.80 -26.38 -52.70
C HIS A 86 -15.94 -26.24 -51.68
N ASN A 87 -16.78 -27.27 -51.53
CA ASN A 87 -17.92 -27.28 -50.60
C ASN A 87 -17.51 -27.05 -49.13
N THR A 88 -16.29 -27.45 -48.75
CA THR A 88 -15.78 -27.23 -47.39
C THR A 88 -15.37 -25.77 -47.16
N ILE A 89 -14.88 -25.09 -48.20
CA ILE A 89 -14.31 -23.74 -48.07
C ILE A 89 -15.35 -22.64 -48.28
N VAL A 90 -16.41 -22.88 -49.07
CA VAL A 90 -17.52 -21.92 -49.27
C VAL A 90 -18.05 -21.34 -47.95
N PRO A 91 -18.45 -22.15 -46.94
CA PRO A 91 -18.96 -21.61 -45.68
C PRO A 91 -17.88 -20.88 -44.85
N GLU A 92 -16.62 -21.29 -44.96
CA GLU A 92 -15.52 -20.59 -44.27
C GLU A 92 -15.26 -19.22 -44.88
N LEU A 93 -15.31 -19.09 -46.21
CA LEU A 93 -15.18 -17.81 -46.89
C LEU A 93 -16.33 -16.85 -46.54
N ASP A 94 -17.57 -17.33 -46.61
CA ASP A 94 -18.76 -16.55 -46.21
C ASP A 94 -18.63 -16.03 -44.76
N ARG A 95 -18.18 -16.90 -43.84
CA ARG A 95 -17.96 -16.53 -42.44
C ARG A 95 -16.91 -15.43 -42.30
N VAL A 96 -15.74 -15.56 -42.93
CA VAL A 96 -14.66 -14.56 -42.78
C VAL A 96 -15.00 -13.22 -43.44
N VAL A 97 -15.75 -13.23 -44.55
CA VAL A 97 -16.22 -11.99 -45.21
C VAL A 97 -17.19 -11.26 -44.30
N LYS A 98 -18.19 -11.95 -43.73
CA LYS A 98 -19.14 -11.35 -42.78
C LYS A 98 -18.45 -10.80 -41.54
N GLU A 99 -17.51 -11.56 -40.97
CA GLU A 99 -16.73 -11.09 -39.82
C GLU A 99 -15.91 -9.84 -40.15
N ALA A 100 -15.34 -9.75 -41.36
CA ALA A 100 -14.60 -8.57 -41.81
C ALA A 100 -15.52 -7.35 -41.99
N ILE A 101 -16.74 -7.52 -42.50
CA ILE A 101 -17.74 -6.46 -42.59
C ILE A 101 -18.15 -5.97 -41.20
N GLU A 102 -18.37 -6.87 -40.24
CA GLU A 102 -18.78 -6.49 -38.88
C GLU A 102 -17.69 -5.69 -38.15
N LYS A 103 -16.44 -6.13 -38.28
CA LYS A 103 -15.29 -5.52 -37.59
C LYS A 103 -14.77 -4.26 -38.26
N GLY A 104 -14.91 -4.15 -39.58
CA GLY A 104 -14.41 -3.03 -40.36
C GLY A 104 -14.99 -1.67 -39.95
N ASP A 105 -14.23 -0.61 -40.20
CA ASP A 105 -14.76 0.75 -40.16
C ASP A 105 -15.67 1.05 -41.37
N LEU A 106 -16.12 2.30 -41.53
CA LEU A 106 -17.04 2.69 -42.60
C LEU A 106 -16.46 2.40 -43.99
N GLU A 107 -15.17 2.66 -44.21
CA GLU A 107 -14.51 2.41 -45.50
C GLU A 107 -14.25 0.92 -45.71
N ASP A 108 -13.81 0.21 -44.67
CA ASP A 108 -13.56 -1.23 -44.74
C ASP A 108 -14.83 -1.98 -45.12
N LYS A 109 -15.97 -1.59 -44.54
CA LYS A 109 -17.29 -2.15 -44.87
C LYS A 109 -17.61 -2.01 -46.35
N ILE A 110 -17.33 -0.86 -46.95
CA ILE A 110 -17.57 -0.63 -48.38
C ILE A 110 -16.73 -1.61 -49.22
N PHE A 111 -15.47 -1.82 -48.85
CA PHE A 111 -14.60 -2.76 -49.56
C PHE A 111 -15.07 -4.21 -49.40
N PHE A 112 -15.37 -4.65 -48.18
CA PHE A 112 -15.79 -6.01 -47.90
C PHE A 112 -17.19 -6.35 -48.41
N GLN A 113 -18.12 -5.39 -48.48
CA GLN A 113 -19.43 -5.59 -49.12
C GLN A 113 -19.31 -5.77 -50.65
N SER A 114 -18.36 -5.07 -51.29
CA SER A 114 -18.05 -5.29 -52.70
C SER A 114 -17.47 -6.70 -52.93
N ILE A 115 -16.62 -7.17 -52.02
CA ILE A 115 -16.07 -8.54 -52.01
C ILE A 115 -17.20 -9.55 -51.80
N GLU A 116 -18.09 -9.35 -50.84
CA GLU A 116 -19.23 -10.23 -50.56
C GLU A 116 -20.14 -10.40 -51.78
N SER A 117 -20.48 -9.29 -52.43
CA SER A 117 -21.36 -9.30 -53.61
C SER A 117 -20.73 -10.08 -54.78
N ALA A 118 -19.43 -9.85 -55.04
CA ALA A 118 -18.70 -10.59 -56.06
C ALA A 118 -18.52 -12.07 -55.69
N ASN A 119 -18.27 -12.36 -54.42
CA ASN A 119 -18.13 -13.73 -53.92
C ASN A 119 -19.39 -14.56 -54.11
N LEU A 120 -20.57 -14.00 -53.78
CA LEU A 120 -21.84 -14.71 -53.99
C LEU A 120 -22.05 -15.07 -55.46
N ALA A 121 -21.80 -14.13 -56.37
CA ALA A 121 -21.89 -14.38 -57.80
C ALA A 121 -20.87 -15.43 -58.29
N LEU A 122 -19.63 -15.38 -57.77
CA LEU A 122 -18.59 -16.36 -58.08
C LEU A 122 -18.97 -17.76 -57.62
N VAL A 123 -19.44 -17.90 -56.36
CA VAL A 123 -19.87 -19.19 -55.81
C VAL A 123 -21.04 -19.76 -56.62
N ASP A 124 -22.04 -18.95 -56.98
CA ASP A 124 -23.17 -19.40 -57.81
C ASP A 124 -22.68 -19.94 -59.18
N MET A 125 -21.73 -19.26 -59.82
CA MET A 125 -21.13 -19.71 -61.09
C MET A 125 -20.27 -20.97 -60.91
N GLU A 126 -19.49 -21.06 -59.82
CA GLU A 126 -18.66 -22.23 -59.50
C GLU A 126 -19.51 -23.46 -59.19
N GLU A 127 -20.61 -23.31 -58.44
CA GLU A 127 -21.55 -24.39 -58.13
C GLU A 127 -22.27 -24.89 -59.39
N GLU A 128 -22.70 -23.99 -60.28
CA GLU A 128 -23.28 -24.37 -61.56
C GLU A 128 -22.27 -25.12 -62.42
N ALA A 129 -21.01 -24.66 -62.50
CA ALA A 129 -19.95 -25.37 -63.22
C ALA A 129 -19.73 -26.78 -62.64
N ILE A 130 -19.70 -26.92 -61.31
CA ILE A 130 -19.58 -28.20 -60.61
C ILE A 130 -20.79 -29.12 -60.90
N LEU A 131 -22.01 -28.57 -60.97
CA LEU A 131 -23.21 -29.32 -61.33
C LEU A 131 -23.12 -29.86 -62.76
N ARG A 132 -22.69 -29.03 -63.71
CA ARG A 132 -22.49 -29.41 -65.12
C ARG A 132 -21.51 -30.56 -65.30
N VAL A 133 -20.37 -30.51 -64.60
CA VAL A 133 -19.40 -31.63 -64.59
C VAL A 133 -20.05 -32.92 -64.08
N SER A 134 -20.87 -32.81 -63.03
CA SER A 134 -21.56 -33.96 -62.44
C SER A 134 -22.63 -34.58 -63.38
N GLN A 135 -23.10 -33.79 -64.36
CA GLN A 135 -24.01 -34.24 -65.42
C GLN A 135 -23.28 -34.74 -66.68
N GLY A 136 -21.94 -34.69 -66.70
CA GLY A 136 -21.12 -35.07 -67.85
C GLY A 136 -20.84 -33.94 -68.84
N GLU A 137 -21.27 -32.72 -68.55
CA GLU A 137 -21.18 -31.53 -69.42
C GLU A 137 -19.92 -30.69 -69.10
N LYS A 138 -18.72 -31.26 -69.26
CA LYS A 138 -17.47 -30.60 -68.86
C LYS A 138 -17.15 -29.33 -69.65
N GLU A 139 -17.39 -29.32 -70.96
CA GLU A 139 -17.14 -28.15 -71.81
C GLU A 139 -17.97 -26.93 -71.38
N SER A 140 -19.22 -27.16 -70.98
CA SER A 140 -20.10 -26.12 -70.43
C SER A 140 -19.57 -25.57 -69.11
N ALA A 141 -19.09 -26.44 -68.22
CA ALA A 141 -18.47 -26.02 -66.96
C ALA A 141 -17.24 -25.12 -67.17
N VAL A 142 -16.36 -25.50 -68.11
CA VAL A 142 -15.19 -24.68 -68.46
C VAL A 142 -15.60 -23.34 -69.07
N THR A 143 -16.65 -23.33 -69.90
CA THR A 143 -17.18 -22.09 -70.50
C THR A 143 -17.69 -21.11 -69.43
N ILE A 144 -18.30 -21.62 -68.35
CA ILE A 144 -18.74 -20.80 -67.21
C ILE A 144 -17.53 -20.23 -66.46
N LEU A 145 -16.54 -21.06 -66.12
CA LEU A 145 -15.36 -20.66 -65.33
C LEU A 145 -14.35 -19.78 -66.09
N GLU A 146 -14.53 -19.64 -67.39
CA GLU A 146 -13.73 -18.78 -68.27
C GLU A 146 -14.57 -17.70 -68.96
N SER A 147 -15.81 -17.49 -68.52
CA SER A 147 -16.69 -16.46 -69.07
C SER A 147 -16.17 -15.06 -68.72
N ALA A 148 -16.58 -14.07 -69.53
CA ALA A 148 -16.27 -12.68 -69.23
C ALA A 148 -16.88 -12.26 -67.88
N GLU A 149 -18.11 -12.71 -67.62
CA GLU A 149 -18.84 -12.42 -66.39
C GLU A 149 -18.13 -12.98 -65.15
N TYR A 150 -17.55 -14.19 -65.23
CA TYR A 150 -16.76 -14.77 -64.16
C TYR A 150 -15.53 -13.91 -63.85
N TRP A 151 -14.79 -13.54 -64.89
CA TRP A 151 -13.59 -12.72 -64.75
C TRP A 151 -13.88 -11.28 -64.29
N ASP A 152 -15.02 -10.71 -64.69
CA ASP A 152 -15.49 -9.41 -64.20
C ASP A 152 -15.72 -9.44 -62.68
N GLN A 153 -16.33 -10.53 -62.15
CA GLN A 153 -16.48 -10.70 -60.71
C GLN A 153 -15.15 -10.90 -59.99
N LYS A 154 -14.21 -11.65 -60.59
CA LYS A 154 -12.84 -11.77 -60.06
C LYS A 154 -12.14 -10.41 -59.99
N GLU A 155 -12.35 -9.54 -60.97
CA GLU A 155 -11.78 -8.19 -60.97
C GLU A 155 -12.39 -7.34 -59.84
N ILE A 156 -13.72 -7.33 -59.68
CA ILE A 156 -14.40 -6.62 -58.59
C ILE A 156 -13.88 -7.10 -57.21
N TYR A 157 -13.76 -8.41 -57.04
CA TYR A 157 -13.24 -9.03 -55.82
C TYR A 157 -11.80 -8.55 -55.52
N ASN A 158 -10.92 -8.60 -56.52
CA ASN A 158 -9.53 -8.20 -56.38
C ASN A 158 -9.37 -6.70 -56.11
N ILE A 159 -10.17 -5.84 -56.77
CA ILE A 159 -10.18 -4.39 -56.52
C ILE A 159 -10.58 -4.10 -55.07
N GLY A 160 -11.57 -4.83 -54.53
CA GLY A 160 -11.96 -4.71 -53.13
C GLY A 160 -10.80 -5.00 -52.18
N LEU A 161 -10.09 -6.12 -52.41
CA LEU A 161 -8.93 -6.49 -51.61
C LEU A 161 -7.76 -5.50 -51.78
N GLU A 162 -7.50 -5.02 -52.99
CA GLU A 162 -6.45 -4.05 -53.27
C GLU A 162 -6.69 -2.72 -52.55
N LYS A 163 -7.93 -2.21 -52.58
CA LYS A 163 -8.32 -1.00 -51.84
C LYS A 163 -8.09 -1.18 -50.34
N TYR A 164 -8.50 -2.32 -49.78
CA TYR A 164 -8.26 -2.63 -48.39
C TYR A 164 -6.76 -2.68 -48.06
N PHE A 165 -5.95 -3.43 -48.84
CA PHE A 165 -4.52 -3.56 -48.58
C PHE A 165 -3.73 -2.26 -48.79
N SER A 166 -4.17 -1.41 -49.72
CA SER A 166 -3.59 -0.08 -49.94
C SER A 166 -3.84 0.84 -48.73
N LYS A 167 -5.06 0.84 -48.21
CA LYS A 167 -5.40 1.54 -46.96
C LYS A 167 -4.62 0.97 -45.78
N ARG A 168 -4.52 -0.37 -45.69
CA ARG A 168 -3.73 -1.08 -44.67
C ARG A 168 -2.28 -0.65 -44.65
N GLY A 169 -1.60 -0.63 -45.81
CA GLY A 169 -0.16 -0.31 -45.88
C GLY A 169 0.18 1.07 -45.30
N SER A 170 -0.64 2.06 -45.65
CA SER A 170 -0.52 3.43 -45.12
C SER A 170 -0.85 3.50 -43.63
N SER A 171 -1.90 2.79 -43.20
CA SER A 171 -2.49 3.00 -41.87
C SER A 171 -1.99 2.02 -40.79
N SER A 172 -1.38 0.88 -41.15
CA SER A 172 -0.89 -0.11 -40.17
C SER A 172 0.48 0.25 -39.62
N THR A 173 1.36 0.77 -40.47
CA THR A 173 2.67 1.29 -40.04
C THR A 173 2.51 2.50 -39.12
N GLU A 174 1.54 3.36 -39.42
CA GLU A 174 1.23 4.53 -38.61
C GLU A 174 0.63 4.15 -37.26
N ILE A 175 -0.36 3.25 -37.21
CA ILE A 175 -0.97 2.80 -35.94
C ILE A 175 0.01 2.01 -35.08
N VAL A 176 0.77 1.06 -35.65
CA VAL A 176 1.79 0.33 -34.89
C VAL A 176 2.80 1.33 -34.30
N LYS A 177 3.22 2.32 -35.08
CA LYS A 177 4.15 3.36 -34.61
C LYS A 177 3.52 4.24 -33.53
N SER A 178 2.28 4.70 -33.71
CA SER A 178 1.60 5.57 -32.74
C SER A 178 1.31 4.84 -31.43
N SER A 179 0.78 3.61 -31.49
CA SER A 179 0.54 2.77 -30.31
C SER A 179 1.85 2.43 -29.60
N THR A 180 2.93 2.13 -30.34
CA THR A 180 4.25 1.89 -29.71
C THR A 180 4.77 3.14 -29.01
N ILE A 181 4.69 4.32 -29.67
CA ILE A 181 5.11 5.59 -29.07
C ILE A 181 4.26 5.92 -27.83
N GLY A 182 2.93 5.77 -27.92
CA GLY A 182 1.99 5.96 -26.81
C GLY A 182 2.36 5.12 -25.60
N ILE A 183 2.44 3.80 -25.80
CA ILE A 183 2.83 2.83 -24.74
C ILE A 183 4.20 3.19 -24.14
N THR A 184 5.21 3.50 -24.96
CA THR A 184 6.55 3.85 -24.44
C THR A 184 6.55 5.15 -23.64
N ASN A 185 5.84 6.18 -24.09
CA ASN A 185 5.73 7.46 -23.39
C ASN A 185 5.01 7.28 -22.06
N THR A 186 3.88 6.55 -22.04
CA THR A 186 3.14 6.25 -20.81
C THR A 186 4.03 5.47 -19.82
N ALA A 187 4.77 4.45 -20.30
CA ALA A 187 5.70 3.70 -19.47
C ALA A 187 6.82 4.59 -18.88
N GLU A 188 7.40 5.48 -19.69
CA GLU A 188 8.39 6.45 -19.21
C GLU A 188 7.83 7.41 -18.16
N GLU A 189 6.61 7.92 -18.37
CA GLU A 189 5.94 8.81 -17.40
C GLU A 189 5.69 8.12 -16.07
N ILE A 190 5.25 6.86 -16.10
CA ILE A 190 5.07 6.03 -14.90
C ILE A 190 6.41 5.83 -14.19
N HIS A 191 7.47 5.46 -14.92
CA HIS A 191 8.79 5.27 -14.34
C HIS A 191 9.31 6.56 -13.68
N ARG A 192 9.19 7.72 -14.35
CA ARG A 192 9.59 9.02 -13.80
C ARG A 192 8.76 9.37 -12.55
N SER A 193 7.45 9.11 -12.56
CA SER A 193 6.56 9.35 -11.43
C SER A 193 6.92 8.46 -10.23
N LEU A 194 7.15 7.15 -10.44
CA LEU A 194 7.57 6.22 -9.41
C LEU A 194 8.90 6.64 -8.76
N ASP A 195 9.90 7.00 -9.57
CA ASP A 195 11.19 7.48 -9.08
C ASP A 195 11.04 8.77 -8.26
N SER A 196 10.22 9.70 -8.72
CA SER A 196 9.92 10.94 -8.00
C SER A 196 9.22 10.66 -6.66
N ASN A 197 8.21 9.79 -6.66
CA ASN A 197 7.45 9.41 -5.47
C ASN A 197 8.33 8.69 -4.44
N LEU A 198 9.21 7.78 -4.86
CA LEU A 198 10.17 7.11 -3.98
C LEU A 198 11.16 8.09 -3.37
N LYS A 199 11.69 9.04 -4.16
CA LYS A 199 12.60 10.09 -3.65
C LYS A 199 11.91 10.97 -2.61
N ILE A 200 10.67 11.40 -2.88
CA ILE A 200 9.87 12.20 -1.94
C ILE A 200 9.62 11.41 -0.65
N ALA A 201 9.20 10.15 -0.75
CA ALA A 201 8.96 9.29 0.41
C ALA A 201 10.22 9.09 1.26
N LEU A 202 11.40 8.90 0.63
CA LEU A 202 12.68 8.81 1.33
C LEU A 202 13.05 10.11 2.07
N ILE A 203 12.82 11.27 1.45
CA ILE A 203 13.04 12.58 2.10
C ILE A 203 12.15 12.71 3.33
N PHE A 204 10.86 12.42 3.22
CA PHE A 204 9.93 12.46 4.36
C PHE A 204 10.30 11.45 5.45
N PHE A 205 10.73 10.24 5.08
CA PHE A 205 11.20 9.24 6.03
C PHE A 205 12.39 9.75 6.86
N ILE A 206 13.39 10.35 6.22
CA ILE A 206 14.55 10.95 6.90
C ILE A 206 14.10 12.10 7.81
N ILE A 207 13.21 12.98 7.35
CA ILE A 207 12.69 14.10 8.15
C ILE A 207 11.96 13.57 9.40
N ILE A 208 11.11 12.55 9.26
CA ILE A 208 10.38 11.94 10.37
C ILE A 208 11.35 11.33 11.39
N LEU A 209 12.42 10.66 10.94
CA LEU A 209 13.46 10.13 11.83
C LEU A 209 14.16 11.24 12.61
N ILE A 210 14.55 12.33 11.94
CA ILE A 210 15.21 13.49 12.57
C ILE A 210 14.26 14.13 13.59
N VAL A 211 13.02 14.42 13.20
CA VAL A 211 12.01 15.03 14.08
C VAL A 211 11.73 14.12 15.28
N GLY A 212 11.60 12.81 15.07
CA GLY A 212 11.44 11.82 16.12
C GLY A 212 12.60 11.82 17.11
N ALA A 213 13.84 11.82 16.62
CA ALA A 213 15.04 11.89 17.45
C ALA A 213 15.11 13.20 18.27
N VAL A 214 14.76 14.33 17.65
CA VAL A 214 14.69 15.64 18.32
C VAL A 214 13.64 15.62 19.44
N ILE A 215 12.43 15.15 19.16
CA ILE A 215 11.35 15.04 20.16
C ILE A 215 11.77 14.11 21.30
N ALA A 216 12.36 12.95 20.99
CA ALA A 216 12.84 12.00 21.98
C ALA A 216 13.93 12.61 22.89
N PHE A 217 14.89 13.33 22.31
CA PHE A 217 15.94 14.03 23.04
C PHE A 217 15.36 15.08 24.01
N PHE A 218 14.45 15.93 23.53
CA PHE A 218 13.82 16.95 24.37
C PHE A 218 12.93 16.35 25.46
N THR A 219 12.20 15.28 25.15
CA THR A 219 11.38 14.54 26.13
C THR A 219 12.25 13.93 27.21
N SER A 220 13.32 13.22 26.83
CA SER A 220 14.27 12.61 27.76
C SER A 220 14.89 13.65 28.68
N ARG A 221 15.34 14.80 28.12
CA ARG A 221 15.97 15.87 28.91
C ARG A 221 14.99 16.58 29.84
N SER A 222 13.78 16.88 29.39
CA SER A 222 12.85 17.74 30.14
C SER A 222 11.86 17.00 31.02
N ILE A 223 11.71 15.68 30.85
CA ILE A 223 10.75 14.86 31.58
C ILE A 223 11.45 13.65 32.21
N SER A 224 12.04 12.76 31.40
CA SER A 224 12.56 11.49 31.90
C SER A 224 13.70 11.68 32.91
N LYS A 225 14.63 12.61 32.66
CA LYS A 225 15.74 12.91 33.57
C LYS A 225 15.27 13.46 34.94
N PRO A 226 14.44 14.52 35.02
CA PRO A 226 13.92 15.00 36.29
C PRO A 226 13.12 13.94 37.06
N ILE A 227 12.27 13.15 36.38
CA ILE A 227 11.50 12.08 37.03
C ILE A 227 12.43 11.01 37.62
N ASN A 228 13.45 10.57 36.87
CA ASN A 228 14.44 9.62 37.39
C ASN A 228 15.23 10.17 38.57
N HIS A 229 15.57 11.47 38.55
CA HIS A 229 16.22 12.12 39.68
C HIS A 229 15.32 12.10 40.93
N MET A 230 14.04 12.44 40.79
CA MET A 230 13.08 12.36 41.89
C MET A 230 12.92 10.94 42.42
N ALA A 231 12.85 9.94 41.54
CA ALA A 231 12.77 8.54 41.93
C ALA A 231 13.98 8.12 42.79
N ASN A 232 15.18 8.53 42.40
CA ASN A 232 16.40 8.27 43.17
C ASN A 232 16.37 8.99 44.54
N VAL A 233 15.86 10.23 44.61
CA VAL A 233 15.70 10.94 45.88
C VAL A 233 14.70 10.23 46.80
N VAL A 234 13.61 9.69 46.25
CA VAL A 234 12.65 8.88 47.02
C VAL A 234 13.30 7.60 47.56
N ASP A 235 14.14 6.93 46.77
CA ASP A 235 14.89 5.75 47.22
C ASP A 235 15.80 6.09 48.42
N GLU A 236 16.53 7.20 48.35
CA GLU A 236 17.36 7.68 49.45
C GLU A 236 16.57 8.02 50.73
N ILE A 237 15.39 8.62 50.59
CA ILE A 237 14.49 8.87 51.74
C ILE A 237 14.09 7.55 52.38
N SER A 238 13.77 6.52 51.59
CA SER A 238 13.40 5.19 52.11
C SER A 238 14.51 4.54 52.92
N ARG A 239 15.77 4.88 52.63
CA ARG A 239 16.98 4.46 53.38
C ARG A 239 17.28 5.32 54.60
N GLY A 240 16.42 6.30 54.93
CA GLY A 240 16.54 7.16 56.10
C GLY A 240 17.36 8.43 55.88
N ASN A 241 17.71 8.77 54.63
CA ASN A 241 18.42 10.00 54.31
C ASN A 241 17.44 11.17 54.04
N PHE A 242 17.16 11.97 55.06
CA PHE A 242 16.24 13.12 54.98
C PHE A 242 16.93 14.48 54.78
N ASN A 243 18.23 14.50 54.49
CA ASN A 243 18.99 15.74 54.27
C ASN A 243 19.07 16.15 52.80
N LEU A 244 18.24 15.56 51.95
CA LEU A 244 18.17 15.87 50.53
C LEU A 244 17.33 17.12 50.28
N ASN A 245 17.73 17.90 49.28
CA ASN A 245 16.99 19.07 48.84
C ASN A 245 16.80 19.00 47.33
N LEU A 246 15.55 18.93 46.88
CA LEU A 246 15.23 19.04 45.46
C LEU A 246 15.25 20.52 45.09
N ASN A 247 16.45 21.05 44.88
CA ASN A 247 16.66 22.40 44.40
C ASN A 247 16.75 22.38 42.87
N GLY A 248 15.78 23.00 42.23
CA GLY A 248 15.75 23.18 40.78
C GLY A 248 14.43 23.79 40.32
N SER A 249 14.51 24.86 39.53
CA SER A 249 13.37 25.37 38.77
C SER A 249 13.36 24.66 37.42
N GLU A 250 12.63 23.55 37.36
CA GLU A 250 12.38 22.84 36.12
C GLU A 250 11.56 23.72 35.17
N LYS A 251 11.77 23.62 33.86
CA LYS A 251 10.99 24.43 32.90
C LYS A 251 9.52 24.00 32.80
N ILE A 252 9.16 22.84 33.37
CA ILE A 252 7.82 22.26 33.31
C ILE A 252 7.11 22.47 34.63
N ASN A 253 5.93 23.11 34.58
CA ASN A 253 5.15 23.46 35.76
C ASN A 253 4.73 22.22 36.58
N GLU A 254 4.36 21.13 35.92
CA GLU A 254 4.00 19.88 36.62
C GLU A 254 5.20 19.23 37.32
N ILE A 255 6.39 19.26 36.70
CA ILE A 255 7.61 18.76 37.33
C ILE A 255 7.97 19.64 38.55
N ASN A 256 7.85 20.97 38.43
CA ASN A 256 8.01 21.87 39.58
C ASN A 256 7.00 21.59 40.70
N LYS A 257 5.72 21.42 40.34
CA LYS A 257 4.67 21.11 41.31
C LYS A 257 4.96 19.80 42.04
N LEU A 258 5.50 18.81 41.33
CA LEU A 258 5.93 17.53 41.91
C LEU A 258 7.14 17.73 42.83
N ASN A 259 8.19 18.44 42.39
CA ASN A 259 9.36 18.80 43.21
C ASN A 259 8.95 19.46 44.53
N HIS A 260 8.10 20.49 44.46
CA HIS A 260 7.61 21.18 45.66
C HIS A 260 6.81 20.27 46.59
N SER A 261 6.00 19.38 46.03
CA SER A 261 5.19 18.45 46.83
C SER A 261 6.06 17.41 47.51
N LEU A 262 7.06 16.88 46.82
CA LEU A 262 8.04 15.95 47.37
C LEU A 262 8.92 16.63 48.44
N ASN A 263 9.34 17.88 48.24
CA ASN A 263 10.05 18.66 49.27
C ASN A 263 9.22 18.85 50.54
N ARG A 264 7.90 19.06 50.44
CA ARG A 264 7.02 19.13 51.62
C ARG A 264 7.00 17.81 52.39
N VAL A 265 6.97 16.67 51.68
CA VAL A 265 7.03 15.34 52.27
C VAL A 265 8.38 15.07 52.95
N ILE A 266 9.49 15.40 52.28
CA ILE A 266 10.83 15.28 52.88
C ILE A 266 10.91 16.07 54.20
N LYS A 267 10.42 17.31 54.19
CA LYS A 267 10.43 18.18 55.37
C LYS A 267 9.55 17.62 56.51
N SER A 268 8.34 17.14 56.21
CA SER A 268 7.46 16.58 57.24
C SER A 268 8.03 15.29 57.83
N MET A 269 8.60 14.40 57.01
CA MET A 269 9.26 13.17 57.49
C MET A 269 10.49 13.49 58.33
N LYS A 270 11.31 14.46 57.92
CA LYS A 270 12.46 14.93 58.71
C LYS A 270 12.03 15.42 60.10
N LEU A 271 10.99 16.24 60.16
CA LEU A 271 10.45 16.76 61.42
C LEU A 271 9.90 15.63 62.31
N ALA A 272 9.13 14.70 61.75
CA ALA A 272 8.59 13.57 62.50
C ALA A 272 9.71 12.69 63.09
N VAL A 273 10.79 12.43 62.34
CA VAL A 273 11.94 11.67 62.83
C VAL A 273 12.70 12.42 63.92
N LEU A 274 12.85 13.75 63.80
CA LEU A 274 13.49 14.58 64.83
C LEU A 274 12.66 14.61 66.13
N GLU A 275 11.35 14.79 66.02
CA GLU A 275 10.43 14.76 67.16
C GLU A 275 10.45 13.38 67.85
N GLN A 276 10.46 12.30 67.07
CA GLN A 276 10.60 10.94 67.61
C GLN A 276 11.94 10.76 68.35
N LYS A 277 13.06 11.27 67.80
CA LYS A 277 14.37 11.23 68.45
C LYS A 277 14.36 12.02 69.76
N GLU A 278 13.81 13.24 69.76
CA GLU A 278 13.70 14.08 70.95
C GLU A 278 12.85 13.40 72.04
N LYS A 279 11.70 12.85 71.67
CA LYS A 279 10.84 12.06 72.57
C LYS A 279 11.54 10.83 73.12
N SER A 280 12.37 10.16 72.32
CA SER A 280 13.17 9.01 72.78
C SER A 280 14.25 9.41 73.78
N VAL A 281 14.87 10.58 73.60
CA VAL A 281 15.88 11.13 74.52
C VAL A 281 15.22 11.54 75.83
N SER A 282 14.11 12.27 75.78
CA SER A 282 13.36 12.67 76.98
C SER A 282 12.83 11.46 77.75
N LEU A 283 12.34 10.42 77.07
CA LEU A 283 11.97 9.14 77.69
C LEU A 283 13.15 8.46 78.39
N LYS A 284 14.34 8.43 77.77
CA LYS A 284 15.55 7.86 78.40
C LYS A 284 15.95 8.63 79.65
N VAL A 285 15.94 9.97 79.59
CA VAL A 285 16.25 10.84 80.74
C VAL A 285 15.21 10.65 81.85
N SER A 286 13.92 10.64 81.51
CA SER A 286 12.84 10.41 82.46
C SER A 286 12.94 9.04 83.14
N LYS A 287 13.24 7.97 82.39
CA LYS A 287 13.51 6.63 82.97
C LYS A 287 14.72 6.63 83.90
N LYS A 288 15.78 7.36 83.56
CA LYS A 288 16.99 7.48 84.41
C LYS A 288 16.64 8.17 85.73
N LEU A 289 15.95 9.32 85.68
CA LEU A 289 15.51 10.05 86.85
C LEU A 289 14.54 9.23 87.72
N LEU A 290 13.63 8.47 87.10
CA LEU A 290 12.72 7.57 87.81
C LEU A 290 13.49 6.46 88.56
N ASN A 291 14.52 5.87 87.94
CA ASN A 291 15.36 4.86 88.57
C ASN A 291 16.20 5.45 89.72
N GLU A 292 16.76 6.65 89.54
CA GLU A 292 17.50 7.36 90.61
C GLU A 292 16.59 7.68 91.80
N ALA A 293 15.39 8.22 91.53
CA ALA A 293 14.38 8.47 92.55
C ALA A 293 13.92 7.18 93.26
N TYR A 294 13.82 6.06 92.54
CA TYR A 294 13.50 4.76 93.13
C TYR A 294 14.60 4.28 94.09
N GLU A 295 15.87 4.34 93.68
CA GLU A 295 17.00 3.94 94.54
C GLU A 295 17.17 4.89 95.75
N GLU A 296 16.95 6.19 95.57
CA GLU A 296 16.95 7.16 96.68
C GLU A 296 15.85 6.84 97.69
N ASN A 297 14.63 6.54 97.23
CA ASN A 297 13.51 6.19 98.09
C ASN A 297 13.74 4.85 98.81
N LYS A 298 14.36 3.88 98.14
CA LYS A 298 14.80 2.61 98.76
C LYS A 298 15.85 2.83 99.85
N LEU A 299 16.83 3.71 99.61
CA LEU A 299 17.83 4.12 100.61
C LEU A 299 17.18 4.85 101.79
N ARG A 300 16.24 5.77 101.52
CA ARG A 300 15.47 6.49 102.55
C ARG A 300 14.66 5.54 103.43
N ASN A 301 13.94 4.59 102.83
CA ASN A 301 13.21 3.54 103.55
C ASN A 301 14.13 2.65 104.39
N LYS A 302 15.34 2.32 103.89
CA LYS A 302 16.36 1.61 104.66
C LYS A 302 16.86 2.46 105.84
N GLY A 303 17.09 3.76 105.63
CA GLY A 303 17.45 4.72 106.67
C GLY A 303 16.38 4.87 107.75
N GLU A 304 15.10 4.96 107.37
CA GLU A 304 13.98 5.00 108.33
C GLU A 304 13.88 3.71 109.15
N LYS A 305 14.09 2.54 108.53
CA LYS A 305 14.16 1.25 109.25
C LYS A 305 15.30 1.23 110.26
N ILE A 306 16.48 1.72 109.89
CA ILE A 306 17.65 1.83 110.79
C ILE A 306 17.36 2.82 111.92
N SER A 307 16.78 3.99 111.64
CA SER A 307 16.40 4.98 112.65
C SER A 307 15.38 4.41 113.65
N LYS A 308 14.36 3.69 113.17
CA LYS A 308 13.41 2.95 114.03
C LYS A 308 14.11 1.89 114.88
N GLN A 309 15.10 1.17 114.35
CA GLN A 309 15.91 0.21 115.14
C GLN A 309 16.78 0.91 116.20
N ILE A 310 17.40 2.05 115.88
CA ILE A 310 18.19 2.84 116.83
C ILE A 310 17.31 3.42 117.93
N ASN A 311 16.13 3.96 117.61
CA ASN A 311 15.18 4.45 118.59
C ASN A 311 14.62 3.32 119.49
N ARG A 312 14.42 2.12 118.93
CA ARG A 312 14.13 0.92 119.74
C ARG A 312 15.27 0.60 120.71
N LYS A 313 16.54 0.60 120.25
CA LYS A 313 17.73 0.38 121.10
C LYS A 313 17.92 1.46 122.18
N LYS A 314 17.63 2.73 121.88
CA LYS A 314 17.68 3.84 122.87
C LYS A 314 16.58 3.72 123.91
N LYS A 315 15.37 3.26 123.55
CA LYS A 315 14.30 2.96 124.52
C LYS A 315 14.64 1.79 125.45
N THR A 316 15.38 0.78 124.98
CA THR A 316 15.87 -0.30 125.86
C THR A 316 17.02 0.14 126.78
N LYS A 317 17.88 1.07 126.36
CA LYS A 317 18.97 1.60 127.19
C LYS A 317 18.52 2.61 128.26
N ARG A 318 17.35 3.26 128.12
CA ARG A 318 16.75 4.12 129.16
C ARG A 318 15.93 3.36 130.23
N ARG A 319 15.92 2.02 130.18
CA ARG A 319 15.20 1.14 131.12
C ARG A 319 16.13 0.22 131.92
N LYS A 320 17.42 0.53 131.98
CA LYS A 320 18.39 -0.12 132.86
C LYS A 320 19.12 0.94 133.65
#